data_AF-A0A935IBA6-F1
#
_entry.id   AF-A0A935IBA6-F1
#
_cell.length_a   1.000
_cell.length_b   1.000
_cell.length_c   1.000
_cell.angle_alpha   90.00
_cell.angle_beta   90.00
_cell.angle_gamma   90.00
#
_symmetry.space_group_name_H-M   'P 1'
#
loop_
_entity.id
_entity.type
_entity.pdbx_description
1 polymer ?
#
loop_
_entity_poly.entity_id
_entity_poly.type
_entity_poly.pdbx_seq_one_letter_code
_entity_poly.pdbx_strand_id
1 'polypeptide(L)'
;MTSKCIQLFFLFFVNYINAFSQITSTEGFESNNFPPAGWSIKVNIPVPGTNVWIRQPAPTTNPVTSAHGGSVVSRFRSRNVAAGTKQYLISRPIDYTSRDTHSAKLEFYMYRDSLFKANVDSLTVWVSLLDSINVDAVKLGTIARNRGIAIPDTQSVNAWYHFSYDVPDTFKGAPIYFIFEGTSQTLVAGQGSNMYIDDVSFDEFPPLCTGLPDVGVIINNNSLICNGGGKATLHLSNPIDSFSGIIYTWEETNDTSGTWTSVGTNSSLLNIPSIAATTYYRCTVLCTNSSLTYTTPIDSIIVLANLSPIVSVTPRTAFFCAGGNGVQLIASGALYYTWSPTTGLSDFNKDTINAAPAMSSQYIVTGIDSFGCKDTAVANVAVNPLPTTNITANPNDTVCFGTRVILTAIPFGGGGNTYLGAMVGHPERIL
;
A
#
# COMPACT_ATOMS: atom_id res chain seq x y z
N MET A 1 -81.93 -17.88 12.87
CA MET A 1 -80.93 -17.02 13.54
C MET A 1 -79.55 -17.50 13.12
N THR A 2 -78.99 -16.91 12.06
CA THR A 2 -77.63 -17.20 11.58
C THR A 2 -76.93 -15.85 11.47
N SER A 3 -76.23 -15.47 12.54
CA SER A 3 -75.47 -14.22 12.60
C SER A 3 -74.18 -14.37 11.80
N LYS A 4 -74.04 -13.58 10.73
CA LYS A 4 -72.81 -13.48 9.94
C LYS A 4 -71.81 -12.64 10.73
N CYS A 5 -70.71 -13.25 11.14
CA CYS A 5 -69.55 -12.56 11.72
C CYS A 5 -68.81 -11.83 10.59
N ILE A 6 -68.81 -10.50 10.60
CA ILE A 6 -68.01 -9.66 9.70
C ILE A 6 -66.62 -9.55 10.30
N GLN A 7 -65.64 -10.18 9.67
CA GLN A 7 -64.23 -10.07 10.03
C GLN A 7 -63.68 -8.75 9.45
N LEU A 8 -63.43 -7.79 10.32
CA LEU A 8 -62.84 -6.49 9.98
C LEU A 8 -61.32 -6.69 9.79
N PHE A 9 -60.85 -6.71 8.53
CA PHE A 9 -59.42 -6.68 8.22
C PHE A 9 -58.88 -5.27 8.50
N PHE A 10 -58.16 -5.11 9.60
CA PHE A 10 -57.30 -3.92 9.79
C PHE A 10 -56.08 -4.06 8.88
N LEU A 11 -56.08 -3.36 7.75
CA LEU A 11 -54.84 -3.08 7.02
C LEU A 11 -53.99 -2.14 7.89
N PHE A 12 -52.96 -2.68 8.54
CA PHE A 12 -51.86 -1.89 9.04
C PHE A 12 -51.07 -1.37 7.84
N PHE A 13 -51.28 -0.10 7.48
CA PHE A 13 -50.29 0.64 6.70
C PHE A 13 -49.06 0.80 7.62
N VAL A 14 -48.07 -0.06 7.45
CA VAL A 14 -46.72 0.24 7.91
C VAL A 14 -46.24 1.39 7.02
N ASN A 15 -46.42 2.62 7.51
CA ASN A 15 -45.70 3.76 6.96
C ASN A 15 -44.22 3.45 7.16
N TYR A 16 -43.54 3.06 6.09
CA TYR A 16 -42.08 3.07 6.06
C TYR A 16 -41.66 4.53 6.24
N ILE A 17 -41.39 4.92 7.48
CA ILE A 17 -40.59 6.10 7.74
C ILE A 17 -39.22 5.72 7.19
N ASN A 18 -38.85 6.26 6.03
CA ASN A 18 -37.48 6.17 5.56
C ASN A 18 -36.64 6.90 6.61
N ALA A 19 -35.99 6.13 7.47
CA ALA A 19 -35.03 6.66 8.42
C ALA A 19 -33.72 6.92 7.65
N PHE A 20 -33.06 8.04 7.96
CA PHE A 20 -31.83 8.48 7.29
C PHE A 20 -30.75 8.81 8.33
N SER A 21 -29.48 8.76 7.93
CA SER A 21 -28.37 9.23 8.75
C SER A 21 -27.77 10.46 8.10
N GLN A 22 -27.75 11.58 8.81
CA GLN A 22 -26.85 12.68 8.50
C GLN A 22 -25.56 12.44 9.30
N ILE A 23 -24.44 12.30 8.60
CA ILE A 23 -23.11 12.26 9.22
C ILE A 23 -22.31 13.47 8.74
N THR A 24 -21.42 13.96 9.59
CA THR A 24 -20.47 15.01 9.21
C THR A 24 -19.10 14.38 9.05
N SER A 25 -18.54 14.49 7.85
CA SER A 25 -17.20 14.03 7.52
C SER A 25 -16.24 15.20 7.44
N THR A 26 -14.99 14.98 7.83
CA THR A 26 -13.97 16.02 7.84
C THR A 26 -12.69 15.60 7.09
N GLU A 27 -11.96 16.59 6.57
CA GLU A 27 -10.65 16.45 5.94
C GLU A 27 -9.76 17.62 6.38
N GLY A 28 -8.80 17.33 7.27
CA GLY A 28 -7.77 18.28 7.74
C GLY A 28 -6.44 18.16 7.00
N PHE A 29 -6.35 17.36 5.94
CA PHE A 29 -5.17 17.16 5.09
C PHE A 29 -3.94 16.52 5.78
N GLU A 30 -4.11 15.97 6.98
CA GLU A 30 -3.03 15.44 7.83
C GLU A 30 -2.31 14.22 7.23
N SER A 31 -2.98 13.45 6.36
CA SER A 31 -2.38 12.28 5.68
C SER A 31 -1.14 12.66 4.87
N ASN A 32 -0.12 11.79 4.86
CA ASN A 32 1.09 12.01 4.05
C ASN A 32 0.84 11.93 2.54
N ASN A 33 -0.26 11.31 2.12
CA ASN A 33 -0.65 11.24 0.71
C ASN A 33 -1.46 12.49 0.32
N PHE A 34 -1.09 13.13 -0.79
CA PHE A 34 -1.82 14.27 -1.33
C PHE A 34 -2.05 14.12 -2.85
N PRO A 35 -3.28 14.33 -3.35
CA PRO A 35 -4.48 14.66 -2.59
C PRO A 35 -4.91 13.51 -1.64
N PRO A 36 -5.74 13.77 -0.61
CA PRO A 36 -6.20 12.71 0.29
C PRO A 36 -6.88 11.55 -0.44
N ALA A 37 -7.06 10.41 0.23
CA ALA A 37 -7.62 9.22 -0.41
C ALA A 37 -8.99 9.52 -1.07
N GLY A 38 -9.11 9.19 -2.35
CA GLY A 38 -10.32 9.43 -3.16
C GLY A 38 -10.48 10.85 -3.70
N TRP A 39 -9.72 11.83 -3.21
CA TRP A 39 -9.68 13.18 -3.76
C TRP A 39 -8.85 13.21 -5.05
N SER A 40 -9.06 14.22 -5.89
CA SER A 40 -8.32 14.38 -7.13
C SER A 40 -7.94 15.83 -7.42
N ILE A 41 -6.96 16.01 -8.29
CA ILE A 41 -6.52 17.32 -8.77
C ILE A 41 -6.68 17.35 -10.29
N LYS A 42 -7.32 18.39 -10.82
CA LYS A 42 -7.48 18.59 -12.27
C LYS A 42 -7.05 19.98 -12.70
N VAL A 43 -6.61 20.09 -13.96
CA VAL A 43 -6.21 21.34 -14.61
C VAL A 43 -7.12 21.64 -15.80
N ASN A 44 -7.42 22.92 -16.04
CA ASN A 44 -8.19 23.36 -17.21
C ASN A 44 -7.30 23.61 -18.45
N ILE A 45 -5.99 23.80 -18.27
CA ILE A 45 -5.06 24.13 -19.36
C ILE A 45 -3.77 23.31 -19.23
N PRO A 46 -3.25 22.69 -20.31
CA PRO A 46 -1.95 22.03 -20.29
C PRO A 46 -0.86 23.09 -20.33
N VAL A 47 -0.30 23.44 -19.17
CA VAL A 47 0.94 24.23 -19.07
C VAL A 47 2.01 23.36 -18.40
N PRO A 48 3.22 23.21 -19.00
CA PRO A 48 4.33 22.49 -18.38
C PRO A 48 4.87 23.25 -17.16
N GLY A 49 5.01 22.57 -16.00
CA GLY A 49 5.55 23.14 -14.76
C GLY A 49 4.47 23.53 -13.75
N THR A 50 3.84 22.50 -13.19
CA THR A 50 2.48 22.50 -12.63
C THR A 50 2.34 23.25 -11.30
N ASN A 51 1.45 24.24 -11.23
CA ASN A 51 0.73 24.51 -9.98
C ASN A 51 -0.07 23.25 -9.64
N VAL A 52 -0.36 22.93 -8.37
CA VAL A 52 -0.94 21.59 -8.15
C VAL A 52 -2.00 21.49 -7.07
N TRP A 53 -2.11 22.40 -6.10
CA TRP A 53 -2.55 22.00 -4.76
C TRP A 53 -1.57 20.99 -4.15
N ILE A 54 -1.08 21.27 -2.96
CA ILE A 54 -0.23 20.31 -2.23
C ILE A 54 -0.60 20.30 -0.77
N ARG A 55 -0.23 19.21 -0.09
CA ARG A 55 -0.03 19.20 1.35
C ARG A 55 1.16 20.07 1.70
N GLN A 56 1.00 20.99 2.63
CA GLN A 56 2.08 21.82 3.14
C GLN A 56 2.10 21.80 4.67
N PRO A 57 3.22 21.34 5.28
CA PRO A 57 3.41 21.49 6.72
C PRO A 57 3.39 22.95 7.16
N ALA A 58 2.78 23.21 8.31
CA ALA A 58 2.83 24.49 8.99
C ALA A 58 3.98 24.50 10.03
N PRO A 59 4.57 25.67 10.37
CA PRO A 59 4.22 27.00 9.89
C PRO A 59 4.58 27.18 8.41
N THR A 60 3.68 27.84 7.69
CA THR A 60 3.87 28.16 6.28
C THR A 60 4.74 29.41 6.11
N THR A 61 5.18 29.71 4.89
CA THR A 61 6.14 30.81 4.63
C THR A 61 5.61 31.94 3.74
N ASN A 62 4.50 31.75 3.01
CA ASN A 62 3.92 32.79 2.15
C ASN A 62 2.43 32.59 1.83
N PRO A 63 1.50 33.17 2.60
CA PRO A 63 1.74 33.91 3.84
C PRO A 63 2.26 33.00 4.96
N VAL A 64 2.79 33.57 6.05
CA VAL A 64 3.19 32.81 7.24
C VAL A 64 1.97 32.62 8.13
N THR A 65 1.63 31.36 8.42
CA THR A 65 0.60 30.99 9.37
C THR A 65 0.84 29.59 9.93
N SER A 66 0.35 29.31 11.13
CA SER A 66 0.09 27.95 11.58
C SER A 66 -1.07 27.33 10.78
N ALA A 67 -1.20 26.00 10.82
CA ALA A 67 -2.42 25.32 10.38
C ALA A 67 -3.61 25.78 11.24
N HIS A 68 -4.83 25.65 10.73
CA HIS A 68 -6.03 25.94 11.52
C HIS A 68 -6.27 24.79 12.50
N GLY A 69 -6.27 23.57 11.97
CA GLY A 69 -6.28 22.31 12.70
C GLY A 69 -4.99 21.54 12.47
N GLY A 70 -4.65 20.63 13.38
CA GLY A 70 -3.53 19.71 13.19
C GLY A 70 -2.17 20.39 12.91
N SER A 71 -1.47 19.93 11.88
CA SER A 71 -0.07 20.29 11.60
C SER A 71 0.21 20.70 10.15
N VAL A 72 -0.74 20.51 9.25
CA VAL A 72 -0.58 20.78 7.81
C VAL A 72 -1.79 21.50 7.22
N VAL A 73 -1.63 22.02 6.01
CA VAL A 73 -2.71 22.68 5.27
C VAL A 73 -2.71 22.22 3.81
N SER A 74 -3.84 22.38 3.13
CA SER A 74 -3.89 22.31 1.67
C SER A 74 -3.51 23.66 1.06
N ARG A 75 -2.45 23.70 0.26
CA ARG A 75 -1.96 24.90 -0.40
C ARG A 75 -2.23 24.89 -1.90
N PHE A 76 -3.00 25.87 -2.37
CA PHE A 76 -2.93 26.33 -3.76
C PHE A 76 -1.78 27.32 -3.97
N ARG A 77 -0.86 26.99 -4.89
CA ARG A 77 0.27 27.87 -5.23
C ARG A 77 -0.18 28.91 -6.26
N SER A 78 -0.26 30.18 -5.85
CA SER A 78 -0.53 31.31 -6.76
C SER A 78 0.66 32.26 -6.92
N ARG A 79 1.67 32.19 -6.04
CA ARG A 79 2.89 33.02 -6.17
C ARG A 79 3.62 32.68 -7.46
N ASN A 80 3.95 33.71 -8.24
CA ASN A 80 4.63 33.61 -9.54
C ASN A 80 3.85 32.82 -10.59
N VAL A 81 2.52 32.78 -10.46
CA VAL A 81 1.64 32.09 -11.41
C VAL A 81 0.93 33.11 -12.27
N ALA A 82 0.94 32.91 -13.59
CA ALA A 82 0.27 33.78 -14.54
C ALA A 82 -1.21 34.00 -14.16
N ALA A 83 -1.66 35.25 -14.28
CA ALA A 83 -3.05 35.61 -14.06
C ALA A 83 -3.99 34.81 -14.99
N GLY A 84 -5.13 34.38 -14.45
CA GLY A 84 -6.10 33.52 -15.13
C GLY A 84 -5.85 32.02 -14.95
N THR A 85 -4.73 31.61 -14.35
CA THR A 85 -4.46 30.18 -14.11
C THR A 85 -5.44 29.59 -13.09
N LYS A 86 -6.10 28.48 -13.45
CA LYS A 86 -7.11 27.79 -12.65
C LYS A 86 -6.75 26.33 -12.41
N GLN A 87 -6.97 25.83 -11.20
CA GLN A 87 -6.86 24.41 -10.87
C GLN A 87 -7.83 23.96 -9.80
N TYR A 88 -8.17 22.69 -9.84
CA TYR A 88 -9.26 22.10 -9.07
C TYR A 88 -8.69 21.10 -8.09
N LEU A 89 -8.97 21.30 -6.80
CA LEU A 89 -8.93 20.23 -5.81
C LEU A 89 -10.36 19.73 -5.65
N ILE A 90 -10.58 18.45 -5.92
CA ILE A 90 -11.91 17.84 -6.00
C ILE A 90 -12.01 16.81 -4.89
N SER A 91 -13.09 16.86 -4.12
CA SER A 91 -13.35 15.88 -3.05
C SER A 91 -13.42 14.46 -3.59
N ARG A 92 -13.34 13.47 -2.70
CA ARG A 92 -13.91 12.15 -3.00
C ARG A 92 -15.42 12.27 -3.31
N PRO A 93 -16.07 11.23 -3.85
CA PRO A 93 -17.53 11.20 -3.90
C PRO A 93 -18.10 11.31 -2.49
N ILE A 94 -19.05 12.22 -2.30
CA ILE A 94 -19.75 12.48 -1.04
C ILE A 94 -21.14 11.88 -1.14
N ASP A 95 -21.52 11.02 -0.19
CA ASP A 95 -22.76 10.25 -0.31
C ASP A 95 -23.98 11.13 -0.03
N TYR A 96 -24.79 11.38 -1.06
CA TYR A 96 -26.04 12.14 -0.97
C TYR A 96 -27.23 11.28 -1.41
N THR A 97 -27.07 9.95 -1.50
CA THR A 97 -28.12 9.06 -2.03
C THR A 97 -29.40 9.15 -1.22
N SER A 98 -29.29 9.41 0.09
CA SER A 98 -30.42 9.37 1.01
C SER A 98 -30.71 10.73 1.67
N ARG A 99 -30.29 11.84 1.04
CA ARG A 99 -30.48 13.21 1.59
C ARG A 99 -31.95 13.61 1.71
N ASP A 100 -32.79 13.22 0.75
CA ASP A 100 -34.21 13.57 0.65
C ASP A 100 -34.50 15.09 0.74
N THR A 101 -35.08 15.59 1.85
CA THR A 101 -35.41 17.01 2.07
C THR A 101 -34.50 17.69 3.10
N HIS A 102 -33.42 17.05 3.54
CA HIS A 102 -32.56 17.58 4.59
C HIS A 102 -31.64 18.67 4.05
N SER A 103 -31.44 19.70 4.85
CA SER A 103 -30.39 20.70 4.61
C SER A 103 -29.02 20.05 4.72
N ALA A 104 -28.10 20.47 3.87
CA ALA A 104 -26.73 19.97 3.88
C ALA A 104 -25.76 21.13 3.69
N LYS A 105 -24.58 21.02 4.30
CA LYS A 105 -23.56 22.06 4.29
C LYS A 105 -22.20 21.55 3.86
N LEU A 106 -21.45 22.48 3.27
CA LEU A 106 -19.99 22.43 3.17
C LEU A 106 -19.41 23.56 4.01
N GLU A 107 -18.45 23.21 4.86
CA GLU A 107 -17.76 24.13 5.75
C GLU A 107 -16.24 23.95 5.61
N PHE A 108 -15.47 25.03 5.74
CA PHE A 108 -14.01 24.98 5.77
C PHE A 108 -13.42 26.28 6.26
N TYR A 109 -12.11 26.26 6.57
CA TYR A 109 -11.36 27.46 6.89
C TYR A 109 -10.45 27.85 5.74
N MET A 110 -10.38 29.15 5.45
CA MET A 110 -9.40 29.72 4.52
C MET A 110 -8.62 30.83 5.20
N TYR A 111 -7.29 30.79 5.07
CA TYR A 111 -6.45 31.86 5.56
C TYR A 111 -6.48 33.05 4.61
N ARG A 112 -6.84 34.24 5.12
CA ARG A 112 -6.90 35.48 4.34
C ARG A 112 -5.90 36.49 4.87
N ASP A 113 -5.13 37.11 3.97
CA ASP A 113 -4.07 38.05 4.32
C ASP A 113 -4.12 39.36 3.52
N SER A 114 -3.21 40.31 3.74
CA SER A 114 -3.06 41.52 2.89
C SER A 114 -1.61 41.81 2.50
N LEU A 115 -0.76 40.79 2.40
CA LEU A 115 0.61 40.96 1.94
C LEU A 115 0.66 41.65 0.56
N PHE A 116 -0.36 41.40 -0.28
CA PHE A 116 -0.50 42.03 -1.60
C PHE A 116 -1.91 42.60 -1.81
N LYS A 117 -2.05 43.92 -1.61
CA LYS A 117 -3.34 44.64 -1.56
C LYS A 117 -4.14 44.68 -2.87
N ALA A 118 -3.50 44.51 -4.03
CA ALA A 118 -4.15 44.57 -5.34
C ALA A 118 -4.41 43.19 -5.98
N ASN A 119 -3.97 42.10 -5.33
CA ASN A 119 -4.07 40.75 -5.86
C ASN A 119 -5.43 40.13 -5.49
N VAL A 120 -6.16 39.66 -6.51
CA VAL A 120 -7.49 39.00 -6.43
C VAL A 120 -7.39 37.49 -6.64
N ASP A 121 -6.28 36.86 -6.22
CA ASP A 121 -6.21 35.39 -6.14
C ASP A 121 -7.42 34.91 -5.32
N SER A 122 -8.12 33.91 -5.83
CA SER A 122 -9.40 33.53 -5.26
C SER A 122 -9.64 32.03 -5.27
N LEU A 123 -10.42 31.59 -4.29
CA LEU A 123 -10.98 30.26 -4.20
C LEU A 123 -12.46 30.35 -4.60
N THR A 124 -12.86 29.63 -5.64
CA THR A 124 -14.27 29.45 -5.98
C THR A 124 -14.68 28.03 -5.64
N VAL A 125 -15.80 27.89 -4.92
CA VAL A 125 -16.32 26.61 -4.48
C VAL A 125 -17.53 26.24 -5.32
N TRP A 126 -17.53 25.00 -5.81
CA TRP A 126 -18.60 24.43 -6.61
C TRP A 126 -19.07 23.11 -5.99
N VAL A 127 -20.32 22.76 -6.28
CA VAL A 127 -20.85 21.41 -6.09
C VAL A 127 -21.27 20.85 -7.44
N SER A 128 -21.01 19.57 -7.70
CA SER A 128 -21.29 18.91 -8.98
C SER A 128 -21.66 17.45 -8.79
N LEU A 129 -22.40 16.88 -9.75
CA LEU A 129 -22.67 15.44 -9.81
C LEU A 129 -21.49 14.65 -10.38
N LEU A 130 -20.57 15.32 -11.08
CA LEU A 130 -19.37 14.73 -11.64
C LEU A 130 -18.13 15.36 -11.00
N ASP A 131 -16.99 14.69 -11.17
CA ASP A 131 -15.67 15.17 -10.75
C ASP A 131 -15.12 16.30 -11.67
N SER A 132 -16.01 17.15 -12.18
CA SER A 132 -15.69 18.26 -13.08
C SER A 132 -16.74 19.37 -12.97
N ILE A 133 -16.33 20.59 -13.37
CA ILE A 133 -17.25 21.72 -13.52
C ILE A 133 -17.91 21.58 -14.90
N ASN A 134 -19.12 21.04 -14.92
CA ASN A 134 -19.91 20.80 -16.12
C ASN A 134 -21.25 21.58 -16.04
N VAL A 135 -22.24 21.19 -16.84
CA VAL A 135 -23.57 21.85 -16.86
C VAL A 135 -24.34 21.73 -15.53
N ASP A 136 -24.08 20.69 -14.75
CA ASP A 136 -24.75 20.43 -13.46
C ASP A 136 -24.07 21.13 -12.29
N ALA A 137 -22.86 21.68 -12.51
CA ALA A 137 -22.09 22.29 -11.45
C ALA A 137 -22.71 23.62 -11.01
N VAL A 138 -22.99 23.75 -9.71
CA VAL A 138 -23.50 24.98 -9.10
C VAL A 138 -22.39 25.64 -8.30
N LYS A 139 -22.17 26.93 -8.56
CA LYS A 139 -21.25 27.76 -7.78
C LYS A 139 -21.87 28.09 -6.42
N LEU A 140 -21.18 27.71 -5.34
CA LEU A 140 -21.58 28.04 -3.98
C LEU A 140 -21.08 29.42 -3.55
N GLY A 141 -19.84 29.77 -3.94
CA GLY A 141 -19.27 31.06 -3.59
C GLY A 141 -17.88 31.29 -4.15
N THR A 142 -17.38 32.52 -4.03
CA THR A 142 -15.98 32.89 -4.29
C THR A 142 -15.45 33.68 -3.11
N ILE A 143 -14.19 33.42 -2.76
CA ILE A 143 -13.46 34.06 -1.67
C ILE A 143 -12.15 34.60 -2.25
N ALA A 144 -11.88 35.89 -2.08
CA ALA A 144 -10.58 36.47 -2.37
C ALA A 144 -9.61 36.16 -1.22
N ARG A 145 -8.41 35.69 -1.55
CA ARG A 145 -7.30 35.53 -0.59
C ARG A 145 -7.05 36.82 0.18
N ASN A 146 -7.04 37.94 -0.54
CA ASN A 146 -6.80 39.22 0.07
C ASN A 146 -8.02 39.64 0.91
N ARG A 147 -7.79 39.79 2.21
CA ARG A 147 -8.85 40.15 3.16
C ARG A 147 -9.42 41.55 2.97
N GLY A 148 -8.72 42.44 2.26
CA GLY A 148 -9.19 43.79 1.95
C GLY A 148 -10.14 43.86 0.76
N ILE A 149 -10.41 42.74 0.08
CA ILE A 149 -11.27 42.67 -1.10
C ILE A 149 -12.60 42.07 -0.70
N ALA A 150 -13.70 42.78 -0.97
CA ALA A 150 -15.07 42.43 -0.61
C ALA A 150 -15.63 41.27 -1.43
N ILE A 151 -14.98 40.10 -1.34
CA ILE A 151 -15.37 38.84 -1.97
C ILE A 151 -15.09 37.72 -0.95
N PRO A 152 -16.10 37.22 -0.22
CA PRO A 152 -17.45 37.78 -0.12
C PRO A 152 -17.50 39.08 0.70
N ASP A 153 -16.53 39.28 1.58
CA ASP A 153 -16.48 40.39 2.55
C ASP A 153 -15.05 40.90 2.74
N THR A 154 -14.90 41.94 3.55
CA THR A 154 -13.59 42.41 4.01
C THR A 154 -13.35 42.00 5.46
N GLN A 155 -12.10 41.72 5.81
CA GLN A 155 -11.70 41.40 7.18
C GLN A 155 -10.57 42.32 7.67
N SER A 156 -10.54 42.59 8.98
CA SER A 156 -9.61 43.55 9.59
C SER A 156 -8.20 42.98 9.80
N VAL A 157 -8.06 41.66 10.02
CA VAL A 157 -6.80 41.02 10.43
C VAL A 157 -6.39 39.86 9.52
N ASN A 158 -5.08 39.58 9.42
CA ASN A 158 -4.61 38.35 8.77
C ASN A 158 -4.98 37.16 9.67
N ALA A 159 -5.87 36.28 9.23
CA ALA A 159 -6.33 35.16 10.04
C ALA A 159 -6.99 34.05 9.20
N TRP A 160 -7.29 32.94 9.86
CA TRP A 160 -8.22 31.93 9.37
C TRP A 160 -9.65 32.41 9.53
N TYR A 161 -10.44 32.26 8.47
CA TYR A 161 -11.86 32.59 8.45
C TYR A 161 -12.67 31.37 8.05
N HIS A 162 -13.79 31.18 8.76
CA HIS A 162 -14.73 30.10 8.51
C HIS A 162 -15.68 30.47 7.37
N PHE A 163 -15.90 29.53 6.44
CA PHE A 163 -16.88 29.64 5.37
C PHE A 163 -17.85 28.48 5.45
N SER A 164 -19.14 28.75 5.31
CA SER A 164 -20.23 27.78 5.38
C SER A 164 -21.16 28.03 4.20
N TYR A 165 -21.40 27.00 3.39
CA TYR A 165 -22.23 27.05 2.20
C TYR A 165 -23.33 26.00 2.27
N ASP A 166 -24.57 26.43 2.09
CA ASP A 166 -25.69 25.50 1.91
C ASP A 166 -25.59 24.83 0.54
N VAL A 167 -25.78 23.51 0.52
CA VAL A 167 -25.81 22.72 -0.71
C VAL A 167 -27.22 22.77 -1.29
N PRO A 168 -27.42 23.13 -2.58
CA PRO A 168 -28.77 23.20 -3.17
C PRO A 168 -29.54 21.87 -3.05
N ASP A 169 -30.86 21.95 -2.83
CA ASP A 169 -31.73 20.78 -2.64
C ASP A 169 -31.88 19.89 -3.90
N THR A 170 -31.40 20.38 -5.05
CA THR A 170 -31.30 19.61 -6.29
C THR A 170 -30.23 18.51 -6.21
N PHE A 171 -29.24 18.65 -5.34
CA PHE A 171 -28.21 17.63 -5.10
C PHE A 171 -28.70 16.63 -4.07
N LYS A 172 -29.31 15.53 -4.55
CA LYS A 172 -29.81 14.41 -3.75
C LYS A 172 -30.00 13.17 -4.62
N GLY A 173 -30.03 11.99 -4.01
CA GLY A 173 -30.31 10.73 -4.72
C GLY A 173 -29.11 10.14 -5.47
N ALA A 174 -27.97 10.85 -5.48
CA ALA A 174 -26.73 10.41 -6.08
C ALA A 174 -25.54 11.02 -5.32
N PRO A 175 -24.34 10.42 -5.38
CA PRO A 175 -23.12 11.03 -4.86
C PRO A 175 -22.82 12.37 -5.55
N ILE A 176 -22.17 13.27 -4.81
CA ILE A 176 -21.76 14.59 -5.30
C ILE A 176 -20.25 14.80 -5.09
N TYR A 177 -19.73 15.88 -5.68
CA TYR A 177 -18.36 16.33 -5.52
C TYR A 177 -18.34 17.81 -5.15
N PHE A 178 -17.52 18.17 -4.16
CA PHE A 178 -17.13 19.55 -3.93
C PHE A 178 -15.84 19.85 -4.69
N ILE A 179 -15.82 20.98 -5.40
CA ILE A 179 -14.71 21.39 -6.24
C ILE A 179 -14.20 22.75 -5.76
N PHE A 180 -12.95 22.76 -5.30
CA PHE A 180 -12.21 23.93 -4.90
C PHE A 180 -11.38 24.44 -6.08
N GLU A 181 -11.90 25.42 -6.81
CA GLU A 181 -11.21 26.10 -7.90
C GLU A 181 -10.29 27.21 -7.35
N GLY A 182 -9.00 26.94 -7.27
CA GLY A 182 -8.00 27.97 -7.03
C GLY A 182 -7.71 28.75 -8.32
N THR A 183 -7.81 30.07 -8.26
CA THR A 183 -7.52 30.97 -9.39
C THR A 183 -6.39 31.94 -9.00
N SER A 184 -5.29 31.92 -9.77
CA SER A 184 -4.26 32.97 -9.70
C SER A 184 -4.66 34.17 -10.55
N GLN A 185 -4.53 35.36 -9.99
CA GLN A 185 -4.68 36.65 -10.65
C GLN A 185 -3.44 37.52 -10.45
N THR A 186 -2.30 36.87 -10.18
CA THR A 186 -1.01 37.55 -10.06
C THR A 186 -0.57 38.09 -11.42
N LEU A 187 -0.64 39.41 -11.58
CA LEU A 187 -0.27 40.10 -12.84
C LEU A 187 1.25 40.26 -13.03
N VAL A 188 2.04 40.15 -11.97
CA VAL A 188 3.51 40.39 -11.99
C VAL A 188 4.26 39.17 -11.48
N ALA A 189 5.19 38.65 -12.29
CA ALA A 189 6.10 37.57 -11.87
C ALA A 189 6.93 38.01 -10.66
N GLY A 190 6.99 37.21 -9.60
CA GLY A 190 7.63 37.56 -8.33
C GLY A 190 6.65 37.96 -7.21
N GLN A 191 5.40 38.30 -7.56
CA GLN A 191 4.38 38.80 -6.64
C GLN A 191 3.30 37.74 -6.33
N GLY A 192 2.44 38.01 -5.33
CA GLY A 192 1.38 37.11 -4.90
C GLY A 192 1.72 36.28 -3.65
N SER A 193 0.69 35.72 -3.02
CA SER A 193 0.84 34.84 -1.86
C SER A 193 -0.04 33.62 -2.02
N ASN A 194 0.43 32.47 -1.54
CA ASN A 194 -0.33 31.23 -1.70
C ASN A 194 -1.65 31.30 -0.95
N MET A 195 -2.59 30.46 -1.36
CA MET A 195 -3.86 30.28 -0.65
C MET A 195 -3.81 28.99 0.14
N TYR A 196 -4.34 29.03 1.36
CA TYR A 196 -4.44 27.86 2.23
C TYR A 196 -5.89 27.63 2.60
N ILE A 197 -6.32 26.38 2.51
CA ILE A 197 -7.55 25.90 3.13
C ILE A 197 -7.22 24.77 4.10
N ASP A 198 -8.08 24.60 5.08
CA ASP A 198 -7.92 23.61 6.13
C ASP A 198 -9.28 23.27 6.76
N ASP A 199 -9.33 22.17 7.52
CA ASP A 199 -10.50 21.68 8.25
C ASP A 199 -11.79 21.73 7.42
N VAL A 200 -11.76 21.06 6.26
CA VAL A 200 -12.95 20.92 5.41
C VAL A 200 -13.91 19.96 6.10
N SER A 201 -15.18 20.31 6.18
CA SER A 201 -16.27 19.52 6.76
C SER A 201 -17.46 19.52 5.82
N PHE A 202 -18.12 18.38 5.65
CA PHE A 202 -19.33 18.29 4.84
C PHE A 202 -20.30 17.25 5.39
N ASP A 203 -21.58 17.53 5.22
CA ASP A 203 -22.63 16.57 5.52
C ASP A 203 -22.69 15.46 4.45
N GLU A 204 -22.96 14.24 4.88
CA GLU A 204 -23.28 13.09 4.03
C GLU A 204 -24.55 12.40 4.52
N PHE A 205 -25.22 11.74 3.58
CA PHE A 205 -26.49 11.05 3.75
C PHE A 205 -26.43 9.62 3.19
N PRO A 206 -25.48 8.79 3.67
CA PRO A 206 -25.44 7.39 3.30
C PRO A 206 -26.74 6.67 3.72
N PRO A 207 -27.11 5.60 3.01
CA PRO A 207 -28.27 4.80 3.39
C PRO A 207 -28.05 4.20 4.77
N LEU A 208 -29.10 4.15 5.58
CA LEU A 208 -29.06 3.41 6.84
C LEU A 208 -28.97 1.92 6.57
N CYS A 209 -28.19 1.22 7.38
CA CYS A 209 -28.23 -0.23 7.40
C CYS A 209 -29.68 -0.70 7.68
N THR A 210 -30.10 -1.77 7.03
CA THR A 210 -31.41 -2.38 7.26
C THR A 210 -31.26 -3.90 7.29
N GLY A 211 -32.22 -4.57 7.92
CA GLY A 211 -32.18 -6.03 8.05
C GLY A 211 -31.01 -6.54 8.88
N LEU A 212 -30.71 -7.84 8.70
CA LEU A 212 -29.60 -8.52 9.35
C LEU A 212 -28.30 -8.19 8.62
N PRO A 213 -27.24 -7.68 9.29
CA PRO A 213 -25.97 -7.33 8.66
C PRO A 213 -25.11 -8.60 8.44
N ASP A 214 -25.54 -9.50 7.55
CA ASP A 214 -24.82 -10.73 7.24
C ASP A 214 -23.51 -10.43 6.49
N VAL A 215 -22.39 -10.59 7.20
CA VAL A 215 -21.03 -10.38 6.67
C VAL A 215 -20.32 -11.67 6.25
N GLY A 216 -21.05 -12.79 6.29
CA GLY A 216 -20.57 -14.13 5.96
C GLY A 216 -19.52 -14.65 6.96
N VAL A 217 -18.40 -15.13 6.43
CA VAL A 217 -17.33 -15.78 7.22
C VAL A 217 -16.08 -14.90 7.32
N ILE A 218 -15.21 -15.25 8.27
CA ILE A 218 -13.85 -14.74 8.32
C ILE A 218 -13.02 -15.42 7.22
N ILE A 219 -12.26 -14.63 6.47
CA ILE A 219 -11.25 -15.10 5.53
C ILE A 219 -9.87 -14.88 6.17
N ASN A 220 -9.14 -15.98 6.32
CA ASN A 220 -7.85 -16.02 6.96
C ASN A 220 -6.80 -16.63 6.03
N ASN A 221 -5.98 -15.76 5.45
CA ASN A 221 -4.94 -16.18 4.51
C ASN A 221 -3.69 -16.74 5.20
N ASN A 222 -3.61 -16.68 6.53
CA ASN A 222 -2.48 -17.16 7.31
C ASN A 222 -2.95 -17.83 8.61
N SER A 223 -3.73 -18.91 8.47
CA SER A 223 -4.33 -19.63 9.59
C SER A 223 -3.33 -20.39 10.46
N LEU A 224 -2.06 -20.46 10.05
CA LEU A 224 -0.99 -21.12 10.79
C LEU A 224 0.24 -20.21 10.91
N ILE A 225 0.75 -20.07 12.13
CA ILE A 225 1.98 -19.34 12.43
C ILE A 225 2.97 -20.26 13.16
N CYS A 226 4.21 -20.29 12.66
CA CYS A 226 5.28 -21.13 13.18
C CYS A 226 6.19 -20.35 14.15
N ASN A 227 7.04 -21.06 14.88
CA ASN A 227 8.06 -20.50 15.80
C ASN A 227 7.50 -19.69 16.99
N GLY A 228 6.31 -20.04 17.46
CA GLY A 228 5.77 -19.47 18.69
C GLY A 228 5.26 -18.04 18.56
N GLY A 229 5.18 -17.47 17.35
CA GLY A 229 4.43 -16.24 17.12
C GLY A 229 4.66 -15.54 15.80
N GLY A 230 3.81 -14.55 15.52
CA GLY A 230 3.80 -13.84 14.25
C GLY A 230 2.69 -12.80 14.15
N LYS A 231 2.37 -12.42 12.92
CA LYS A 231 1.32 -11.44 12.60
C LYS A 231 0.30 -12.07 11.67
N ALA A 232 -0.92 -11.56 11.73
CA ALA A 232 -1.99 -11.97 10.82
C ALA A 232 -2.91 -10.79 10.51
N THR A 233 -3.65 -10.94 9.42
CA THR A 233 -4.73 -10.02 9.04
C THR A 233 -5.94 -10.87 8.70
N LEU A 234 -7.07 -10.57 9.35
CA LEU A 234 -8.36 -11.19 9.09
C LEU A 234 -9.25 -10.19 8.36
N HIS A 235 -10.07 -10.68 7.43
CA HIS A 235 -11.08 -9.87 6.73
C HIS A 235 -12.39 -10.63 6.62
N LEU A 236 -13.49 -9.91 6.47
CA LEU A 236 -14.82 -10.50 6.28
C LEU A 236 -15.08 -10.80 4.81
N SER A 237 -15.80 -11.88 4.53
CA SER A 237 -16.12 -12.28 3.16
C SER A 237 -17.09 -11.33 2.45
N ASN A 238 -18.03 -10.72 3.19
CA ASN A 238 -19.04 -9.79 2.66
C ASN A 238 -19.08 -8.52 3.52
N PRO A 239 -18.04 -7.66 3.48
CA PRO A 239 -18.02 -6.43 4.28
C PRO A 239 -19.15 -5.48 3.85
N ILE A 240 -19.76 -4.78 4.82
CA ILE A 240 -20.86 -3.82 4.62
C ILE A 240 -20.33 -2.41 4.91
N ASP A 241 -19.68 -1.80 3.94
CA ASP A 241 -18.97 -0.53 4.13
C ASP A 241 -19.74 0.69 3.57
N SER A 242 -20.85 0.46 2.86
CA SER A 242 -21.63 1.51 2.18
C SER A 242 -22.91 1.93 2.91
N PHE A 243 -23.08 1.51 4.17
CA PHE A 243 -24.26 1.84 4.98
C PHE A 243 -23.84 2.49 6.29
N SER A 244 -24.56 3.54 6.69
CA SER A 244 -24.39 4.13 8.02
C SER A 244 -25.07 3.26 9.08
N GLY A 245 -24.48 3.25 10.27
CA GLY A 245 -24.95 2.49 11.42
C GLY A 245 -24.44 1.05 11.50
N ILE A 246 -23.47 0.66 10.66
CA ILE A 246 -22.74 -0.60 10.82
C ILE A 246 -21.64 -0.44 11.86
N ILE A 247 -21.63 -1.32 12.85
CA ILE A 247 -20.58 -1.40 13.88
C ILE A 247 -20.02 -2.82 13.91
N TYR A 248 -18.76 -2.98 13.52
CA TYR A 248 -17.95 -4.17 13.66
C TYR A 248 -17.31 -4.22 15.04
N THR A 249 -17.48 -5.35 15.73
CA THR A 249 -16.81 -5.67 16.98
C THR A 249 -16.08 -6.99 16.82
N TRP A 250 -14.76 -6.92 16.65
CA TRP A 250 -13.93 -8.12 16.66
C TRP A 250 -13.70 -8.56 18.09
N GLU A 251 -13.76 -9.87 18.30
CA GLU A 251 -13.51 -10.46 19.60
C GLU A 251 -12.55 -11.63 19.44
N GLU A 252 -11.69 -11.81 20.43
CA GLU A 252 -10.76 -12.93 20.51
C GLU A 252 -10.91 -13.73 21.81
N THR A 253 -10.50 -14.99 21.78
CA THR A 253 -10.36 -15.83 22.97
C THR A 253 -9.33 -16.94 22.76
N ASN A 254 -8.75 -17.44 23.84
CA ASN A 254 -7.88 -18.63 23.81
C ASN A 254 -8.66 -19.93 24.08
N ASP A 255 -9.93 -19.82 24.46
CA ASP A 255 -10.83 -20.95 24.73
C ASP A 255 -12.23 -20.58 24.27
N THR A 256 -12.75 -21.30 23.26
CA THR A 256 -14.07 -21.04 22.68
C THR A 256 -15.22 -21.21 23.67
N SER A 257 -15.00 -21.88 24.80
CA SER A 257 -15.97 -22.00 25.90
C SER A 257 -15.84 -20.89 26.96
N GLY A 258 -14.78 -20.09 26.89
CA GLY A 258 -14.47 -19.02 27.82
C GLY A 258 -15.03 -17.65 27.44
N THR A 259 -14.49 -16.62 28.08
CA THR A 259 -14.85 -15.22 27.82
C THR A 259 -14.17 -14.72 26.54
N TRP A 260 -14.90 -13.89 25.81
CA TRP A 260 -14.43 -13.20 24.62
C TRP A 260 -14.01 -11.77 24.97
N THR A 261 -12.88 -11.32 24.44
CA THR A 261 -12.36 -9.96 24.63
C THR A 261 -12.39 -9.19 23.33
N SER A 262 -12.94 -7.96 23.36
CA SER A 262 -12.98 -7.09 22.18
C SER A 262 -11.56 -6.66 21.76
N VAL A 263 -11.30 -6.71 20.45
CA VAL A 263 -10.02 -6.36 19.83
C VAL A 263 -10.24 -5.54 18.56
N GLY A 264 -9.20 -4.83 18.13
CA GLY A 264 -9.22 -4.10 16.87
C GLY A 264 -10.03 -2.80 16.88
N THR A 265 -10.31 -2.30 15.69
CA THR A 265 -11.11 -1.09 15.45
C THR A 265 -12.41 -1.47 14.74
N ASN A 266 -13.38 -0.54 14.73
CA ASN A 266 -14.66 -0.69 14.03
C ASN A 266 -14.44 -0.75 12.50
N SER A 267 -14.03 -1.91 11.99
CA SER A 267 -13.53 -2.13 10.63
C SER A 267 -13.83 -3.56 10.19
N SER A 268 -14.06 -3.77 8.90
CA SER A 268 -14.18 -5.09 8.28
C SER A 268 -12.86 -5.88 8.22
N LEU A 269 -11.75 -5.22 8.57
CA LEU A 269 -10.41 -5.78 8.63
C LEU A 269 -9.84 -5.68 10.04
N LEU A 270 -9.29 -6.79 10.55
CA LEU A 270 -8.56 -6.87 11.81
C LEU A 270 -7.08 -7.13 11.55
N ASN A 271 -6.22 -6.20 11.99
CA ASN A 271 -4.76 -6.37 11.98
C ASN A 271 -4.27 -6.86 13.33
N ILE A 272 -3.57 -8.00 13.36
CA ILE A 272 -3.04 -8.62 14.58
C ILE A 272 -1.52 -8.41 14.59
N PRO A 273 -0.99 -7.47 15.40
CA PRO A 273 0.40 -7.04 15.33
C PRO A 273 1.37 -8.04 15.97
N SER A 274 0.90 -8.93 16.84
CA SER A 274 1.66 -10.02 17.43
C SER A 274 0.69 -11.01 18.07
N ILE A 275 0.81 -12.30 17.73
CA ILE A 275 0.12 -13.42 18.36
C ILE A 275 1.16 -14.48 18.73
N ALA A 276 1.04 -15.09 19.92
CA ALA A 276 2.03 -16.03 20.46
C ALA A 276 1.45 -17.39 20.89
N ALA A 277 0.13 -17.53 20.86
CA ALA A 277 -0.59 -18.76 21.16
C ALA A 277 -1.75 -18.92 20.19
N THR A 278 -2.28 -20.13 20.05
CA THR A 278 -3.50 -20.35 19.26
C THR A 278 -4.64 -19.51 19.83
N THR A 279 -5.23 -18.68 18.97
CA THR A 279 -6.31 -17.75 19.35
C THR A 279 -7.45 -17.87 18.36
N TYR A 280 -8.67 -17.81 18.88
CA TYR A 280 -9.92 -17.91 18.16
C TYR A 280 -10.53 -16.52 18.00
N TYR A 281 -11.15 -16.27 16.86
CA TYR A 281 -11.68 -14.97 16.47
C TYR A 281 -13.13 -15.10 16.02
N ARG A 282 -13.91 -14.07 16.30
CA ARG A 282 -15.23 -13.83 15.69
C ARG A 282 -15.44 -12.34 15.49
N CYS A 283 -16.32 -11.97 14.57
CA CYS A 283 -16.77 -10.60 14.42
C CYS A 283 -18.28 -10.54 14.65
N THR A 284 -18.70 -9.67 15.57
CA THR A 284 -20.11 -9.33 15.78
C THR A 284 -20.38 -7.99 15.12
N VAL A 285 -21.33 -7.96 14.19
CA VAL A 285 -21.71 -6.78 13.42
C VAL A 285 -23.11 -6.34 13.83
N LEU A 286 -23.24 -5.11 14.31
CA LEU A 286 -24.51 -4.50 14.67
C LEU A 286 -24.94 -3.53 13.57
N CYS A 287 -26.19 -3.66 13.12
CA CYS A 287 -26.88 -2.57 12.45
C CYS A 287 -27.68 -1.77 13.47
N THR A 288 -27.27 -0.53 13.74
CA THR A 288 -27.90 0.30 14.77
C THR A 288 -29.34 0.69 14.42
N ASN A 289 -29.67 0.79 13.13
CA ASN A 289 -31.01 1.15 12.68
C ASN A 289 -32.01 0.00 12.80
N SER A 290 -31.66 -1.21 12.36
CA SER A 290 -32.53 -2.40 12.55
C SER A 290 -32.42 -3.00 13.95
N SER A 291 -31.39 -2.63 14.71
CA SER A 291 -30.97 -3.25 15.98
C SER A 291 -30.63 -4.74 15.87
N LEU A 292 -30.49 -5.27 14.65
CA LEU A 292 -30.13 -6.67 14.43
C LEU A 292 -28.61 -6.82 14.43
N THR A 293 -28.15 -7.94 14.98
CA THR A 293 -26.74 -8.32 15.02
C THR A 293 -26.51 -9.62 14.26
N TYR A 294 -25.35 -9.71 13.61
CA TYR A 294 -24.83 -10.94 13.02
C TYR A 294 -23.48 -11.25 13.64
N THR A 295 -23.25 -12.48 14.06
CA THR A 295 -21.93 -12.94 14.53
C THR A 295 -21.41 -13.99 13.57
N THR A 296 -20.20 -13.78 13.05
CA THR A 296 -19.55 -14.75 12.17
C THR A 296 -19.38 -16.10 12.87
N PRO A 297 -19.31 -17.21 12.13
CA PRO A 297 -18.69 -18.42 12.65
C PRO A 297 -17.30 -18.12 13.22
N ILE A 298 -16.90 -18.90 14.23
CA ILE A 298 -15.57 -18.79 14.84
C ILE A 298 -14.53 -19.25 13.81
N ASP A 299 -13.46 -18.47 13.67
CA ASP A 299 -12.24 -18.89 12.99
C ASP A 299 -11.05 -18.92 13.97
N SER A 300 -9.93 -19.50 13.55
CA SER A 300 -8.74 -19.64 14.40
C SER A 300 -7.45 -19.31 13.67
N ILE A 301 -6.50 -18.76 14.40
CA ILE A 301 -5.09 -18.74 14.01
C ILE A 301 -4.36 -19.69 14.95
N ILE A 302 -3.79 -20.74 14.37
CA ILE A 302 -3.04 -21.75 15.11
C ILE A 302 -1.59 -21.28 15.22
N VAL A 303 -1.07 -21.22 16.44
CA VAL A 303 0.35 -20.94 16.68
C VAL A 303 1.03 -22.21 17.16
N LEU A 304 1.97 -22.71 16.36
CA LEU A 304 2.75 -23.88 16.70
C LEU A 304 4.07 -23.46 17.36
N ALA A 305 4.25 -23.86 18.61
CA ALA A 305 5.54 -23.77 19.29
C ALA A 305 6.48 -24.87 18.75
N ASN A 306 7.70 -24.49 18.34
CA ASN A 306 8.82 -25.39 18.06
C ASN A 306 8.65 -26.41 16.92
N LEU A 307 7.91 -26.08 15.86
CA LEU A 307 7.64 -26.98 14.72
C LEU A 307 8.20 -26.52 13.37
N SER A 308 9.12 -25.55 13.31
CA SER A 308 9.83 -25.37 12.03
C SER A 308 10.67 -26.62 11.73
N PRO A 309 10.71 -27.09 10.47
CA PRO A 309 11.61 -28.16 10.08
C PRO A 309 13.04 -27.76 10.43
N ILE A 310 13.89 -28.73 10.80
CA ILE A 310 15.33 -28.47 10.95
C ILE A 310 15.97 -28.81 9.62
N VAL A 311 16.15 -27.81 8.76
CA VAL A 311 16.70 -28.02 7.42
C VAL A 311 18.21 -28.14 7.54
N SER A 312 18.79 -29.17 6.93
CA SER A 312 20.23 -29.35 6.85
C SER A 312 20.66 -29.74 5.44
N VAL A 313 21.89 -29.40 5.08
CA VAL A 313 22.50 -29.77 3.79
C VAL A 313 23.82 -30.48 3.99
N THR A 314 24.01 -31.58 3.27
CA THR A 314 25.24 -32.36 3.24
C THR A 314 25.75 -32.52 1.81
N PRO A 315 27.04 -32.21 1.54
CA PRO A 315 28.00 -31.53 2.42
C PRO A 315 27.69 -30.03 2.56
N ARG A 316 28.01 -29.45 3.73
CA ARG A 316 27.93 -27.98 3.96
C ARG A 316 28.98 -27.21 3.16
N THR A 317 30.13 -27.82 2.91
CA THR A 317 31.20 -27.27 2.08
C THR A 317 31.71 -28.35 1.14
N ALA A 318 31.78 -28.04 -0.15
CA ALA A 318 32.26 -28.95 -1.18
C ALA A 318 33.18 -28.23 -2.17
N PHE A 319 34.06 -29.00 -2.80
CA PHE A 319 35.06 -28.51 -3.73
C PHE A 319 35.06 -29.40 -4.97
N PHE A 320 35.22 -28.81 -6.15
CA PHE A 320 35.51 -29.52 -7.39
C PHE A 320 36.40 -28.68 -8.30
N CYS A 321 37.06 -29.32 -9.27
CA CYS A 321 37.90 -28.60 -10.23
C CYS A 321 37.06 -27.93 -11.32
N ALA A 322 37.51 -26.78 -11.82
CA ALA A 322 36.90 -26.09 -12.95
C ALA A 322 36.78 -27.04 -14.16
N GLY A 323 35.58 -27.11 -14.75
CA GLY A 323 35.26 -28.04 -15.84
C GLY A 323 34.95 -29.49 -15.40
N GLY A 324 34.98 -29.79 -14.09
CA GLY A 324 34.55 -31.09 -13.55
C GLY A 324 33.02 -31.24 -13.47
N ASN A 325 32.57 -32.41 -13.01
CA ASN A 325 31.15 -32.79 -12.96
C ASN A 325 30.32 -32.11 -11.83
N GLY A 326 30.94 -31.24 -11.02
CA GLY A 326 30.29 -30.62 -9.86
C GLY A 326 30.30 -31.50 -8.62
N VAL A 327 29.39 -31.18 -7.69
CA VAL A 327 29.24 -31.84 -6.39
C VAL A 327 27.76 -32.09 -6.09
N GLN A 328 27.44 -33.23 -5.50
CA GLN A 328 26.07 -33.52 -5.05
C GLN A 328 25.80 -32.82 -3.71
N LEU A 329 24.67 -32.13 -3.61
CA LEU A 329 24.14 -31.56 -2.37
C LEU A 329 22.83 -32.27 -2.03
N ILE A 330 22.71 -32.72 -0.77
CA ILE A 330 21.54 -33.42 -0.25
C ILE A 330 20.97 -32.60 0.90
N ALA A 331 19.76 -32.08 0.73
CA ALA A 331 18.98 -31.45 1.78
C ALA A 331 18.12 -32.48 2.53
N SER A 332 17.90 -32.24 3.81
CA SER A 332 17.04 -33.08 4.66
C SER A 332 16.30 -32.24 5.71
N GLY A 333 15.30 -32.84 6.35
CA GLY A 333 14.56 -32.24 7.47
C GLY A 333 13.23 -31.57 7.12
N ALA A 334 12.84 -31.53 5.85
CA ALA A 334 11.58 -30.97 5.36
C ALA A 334 10.89 -31.87 4.30
N LEU A 335 9.66 -31.52 3.91
CA LEU A 335 8.87 -32.24 2.91
C LEU A 335 9.13 -31.73 1.49
N TYR A 336 9.27 -30.41 1.33
CA TYR A 336 9.58 -29.76 0.06
C TYR A 336 10.85 -28.92 0.19
N TYR A 337 11.61 -28.81 -0.89
CA TYR A 337 12.87 -28.04 -0.92
C TYR A 337 12.91 -27.12 -2.12
N THR A 338 13.49 -25.94 -1.94
CA THR A 338 13.77 -24.99 -3.02
C THR A 338 15.17 -24.42 -2.84
N TRP A 339 15.94 -24.34 -3.91
CA TRP A 339 17.34 -23.89 -3.90
C TRP A 339 17.53 -22.58 -4.65
N SER A 340 18.42 -21.73 -4.13
CA SER A 340 18.82 -20.47 -4.77
C SER A 340 20.30 -20.17 -4.51
N PRO A 341 21.06 -19.62 -5.47
CA PRO A 341 20.67 -19.36 -6.86
C PRO A 341 20.51 -20.66 -7.67
N THR A 342 19.80 -20.62 -8.80
CA THR A 342 19.61 -21.81 -9.66
C THR A 342 20.77 -22.05 -10.62
N THR A 343 21.69 -21.09 -10.75
CA THR A 343 22.84 -21.15 -11.65
C THR A 343 23.76 -22.32 -11.31
N GLY A 344 24.04 -23.16 -12.31
CA GLY A 344 24.91 -24.33 -12.15
C GLY A 344 24.26 -25.49 -11.38
N LEU A 345 22.97 -25.43 -11.05
CA LEU A 345 22.27 -26.55 -10.42
C LEU A 345 21.60 -27.45 -11.47
N SER A 346 21.60 -28.75 -11.23
CA SER A 346 20.87 -29.72 -12.07
C SER A 346 19.35 -29.64 -11.89
N ASP A 347 18.90 -29.18 -10.73
CA ASP A 347 17.50 -28.99 -10.34
C ASP A 347 17.49 -27.97 -9.18
N PHE A 348 16.34 -27.37 -8.91
CA PHE A 348 16.18 -26.40 -7.83
C PHE A 348 15.02 -26.73 -6.88
N ASN A 349 14.24 -27.80 -7.13
CA ASN A 349 13.07 -28.18 -6.33
C ASN A 349 13.16 -29.58 -5.73
N LYS A 350 14.35 -30.19 -5.71
CA LYS A 350 14.60 -31.52 -5.15
C LYS A 350 15.42 -31.45 -3.87
N ASP A 351 15.28 -32.48 -3.04
CA ASP A 351 16.13 -32.71 -1.87
C ASP A 351 17.59 -33.00 -2.28
N THR A 352 17.79 -33.80 -3.33
CA THR A 352 19.11 -34.14 -3.88
C THR A 352 19.33 -33.48 -5.23
N ILE A 353 20.39 -32.68 -5.34
CA ILE A 353 20.76 -31.93 -6.55
C ILE A 353 22.28 -32.04 -6.83
N ASN A 354 22.69 -31.76 -8.06
CA ASN A 354 24.11 -31.57 -8.41
C ASN A 354 24.39 -30.09 -8.65
N ALA A 355 25.42 -29.55 -8.02
CA ALA A 355 25.89 -28.18 -8.15
C ALA A 355 27.24 -28.14 -8.89
N ALA A 356 27.24 -27.54 -10.07
CA ALA A 356 28.40 -27.33 -10.94
C ALA A 356 28.48 -25.86 -11.42
N PRO A 357 28.61 -24.86 -10.51
CA PRO A 357 28.75 -23.47 -10.92
C PRO A 357 30.09 -23.20 -11.62
N ALA A 358 30.14 -22.17 -12.48
CA ALA A 358 31.38 -21.77 -13.14
C ALA A 358 32.40 -21.09 -12.20
N MET A 359 31.91 -20.51 -11.09
CA MET A 359 32.71 -19.87 -10.04
C MET A 359 32.22 -20.30 -8.66
N SER A 360 33.07 -20.23 -7.65
CA SER A 360 32.70 -20.55 -6.27
C SER A 360 31.42 -19.81 -5.86
N SER A 361 30.40 -20.56 -5.45
CA SER A 361 29.04 -20.07 -5.23
C SER A 361 28.48 -20.59 -3.90
N GLN A 362 27.63 -19.77 -3.28
CA GLN A 362 26.85 -20.14 -2.10
C GLN A 362 25.43 -20.48 -2.54
N TYR A 363 24.92 -21.63 -2.11
CA TYR A 363 23.55 -22.07 -2.32
C TYR A 363 22.79 -22.10 -0.98
N ILE A 364 21.58 -21.55 -1.00
CA ILE A 364 20.63 -21.56 0.11
C ILE A 364 19.51 -22.53 -0.26
N VAL A 365 19.26 -23.52 0.59
CA VAL A 365 18.09 -24.39 0.51
C VAL A 365 17.04 -23.91 1.51
N THR A 366 15.81 -23.71 1.05
CA THR A 366 14.64 -23.49 1.90
C THR A 366 13.81 -24.77 1.92
N GLY A 367 13.60 -25.33 3.11
CA GLY A 367 12.74 -26.49 3.32
C GLY A 367 11.37 -26.08 3.88
N ILE A 368 10.31 -26.76 3.46
CA ILE A 368 8.93 -26.58 3.93
C ILE A 368 8.40 -27.92 4.44
N ASP A 369 7.84 -27.96 5.66
CA ASP A 369 7.24 -29.18 6.22
C ASP A 369 5.78 -29.42 5.75
N SER A 370 5.12 -30.43 6.32
CA SER A 370 3.71 -30.74 6.02
C SER A 370 2.71 -29.70 6.51
N PHE A 371 3.12 -28.82 7.43
CA PHE A 371 2.30 -27.76 7.98
C PHE A 371 2.53 -26.42 7.26
N GLY A 372 3.55 -26.31 6.41
CA GLY A 372 3.91 -25.08 5.71
C GLY A 372 4.97 -24.24 6.43
N CYS A 373 5.50 -24.71 7.57
CA CYS A 373 6.59 -24.05 8.28
C CYS A 373 7.90 -24.18 7.50
N LYS A 374 8.74 -23.14 7.55
CA LYS A 374 9.96 -23.04 6.75
C LYS A 374 11.21 -22.85 7.59
N ASP A 375 12.30 -23.42 7.11
CA ASP A 375 13.66 -23.19 7.60
C ASP A 375 14.65 -23.23 6.42
N THR A 376 15.88 -22.76 6.64
CA THR A 376 16.89 -22.67 5.59
C THR A 376 18.25 -23.22 6.03
N ALA A 377 18.98 -23.82 5.09
CA ALA A 377 20.39 -24.19 5.27
C ALA A 377 21.26 -23.69 4.12
N VAL A 378 22.57 -23.63 4.34
CA VAL A 378 23.53 -23.06 3.38
C VAL A 378 24.61 -24.08 3.03
N ALA A 379 24.87 -24.23 1.73
CA ALA A 379 25.99 -25.00 1.19
C ALA A 379 26.95 -24.08 0.39
N ASN A 380 28.25 -24.19 0.66
CA ASN A 380 29.28 -23.47 -0.08
C ASN A 380 29.98 -24.42 -1.05
N VAL A 381 29.94 -24.09 -2.34
CA VAL A 381 30.57 -24.89 -3.40
C VAL A 381 31.72 -24.08 -3.99
N ALA A 382 32.95 -24.55 -3.80
CA ALA A 382 34.15 -23.90 -4.30
C ALA A 382 34.68 -24.56 -5.59
N VAL A 383 35.00 -23.74 -6.58
CA VAL A 383 35.57 -24.16 -7.85
C VAL A 383 37.07 -23.93 -7.81
N ASN A 384 37.84 -25.01 -7.81
CA ASN A 384 39.29 -24.95 -7.86
C ASN A 384 39.75 -24.76 -9.31
N PRO A 385 40.56 -23.73 -9.62
CA PRO A 385 41.05 -23.54 -10.98
C PRO A 385 41.91 -24.73 -11.44
N LEU A 386 41.93 -25.00 -12.74
CA LEU A 386 42.85 -25.97 -13.32
C LEU A 386 44.29 -25.45 -13.18
N PRO A 387 45.28 -26.32 -12.94
CA PRO A 387 46.69 -25.94 -12.94
C PRO A 387 47.06 -25.31 -14.29
N THR A 388 47.81 -24.22 -14.26
CA THR A 388 48.41 -23.66 -15.48
C THR A 388 49.86 -24.12 -15.58
N THR A 389 50.30 -24.52 -16.76
CA THR A 389 51.71 -24.87 -17.00
C THR A 389 52.33 -23.82 -17.90
N ASN A 390 53.50 -23.31 -17.51
CA ASN A 390 54.32 -22.47 -18.37
C ASN A 390 55.54 -23.28 -18.82
N ILE A 391 55.73 -23.42 -20.13
CA ILE A 391 56.88 -24.11 -20.72
C ILE A 391 57.86 -23.05 -21.20
N THR A 392 59.08 -23.09 -20.68
CA THR A 392 60.17 -22.22 -21.11
C THR A 392 61.28 -23.05 -21.75
N ALA A 393 61.82 -22.58 -22.86
CA ALA A 393 62.98 -23.16 -23.52
C ALA A 393 64.25 -22.40 -23.12
N ASN A 394 65.32 -23.13 -22.79
CA ASN A 394 66.63 -22.54 -22.56
C ASN A 394 67.71 -23.24 -23.41
N PRO A 395 68.45 -22.52 -24.29
CA PRO A 395 68.33 -21.09 -24.62
C PRO A 395 67.38 -20.83 -25.83
N ASN A 396 66.23 -20.18 -25.60
CA ASN A 396 65.23 -19.69 -26.59
C ASN A 396 64.74 -20.69 -27.67
N ASP A 397 63.65 -20.33 -28.36
CA ASP A 397 62.95 -21.19 -29.33
C ASP A 397 63.69 -21.37 -30.67
N THR A 398 64.94 -20.89 -30.77
CA THR A 398 65.77 -21.01 -31.98
C THR A 398 67.04 -21.79 -31.66
N VAL A 399 67.12 -23.00 -32.18
CA VAL A 399 68.28 -23.87 -32.05
C VAL A 399 68.79 -24.38 -33.38
N CYS A 400 70.11 -24.54 -33.47
CA CYS A 400 70.76 -25.08 -34.65
C CYS A 400 70.52 -26.60 -34.75
N PHE A 401 70.57 -27.12 -35.97
CA PHE A 401 70.51 -28.57 -36.20
C PHE A 401 71.62 -29.28 -35.39
N GLY A 402 71.24 -30.31 -34.62
CA GLY A 402 72.15 -31.09 -33.79
C GLY A 402 72.38 -30.57 -32.37
N THR A 403 71.81 -29.42 -31.97
CA THR A 403 71.92 -28.94 -30.58
C THR A 403 70.73 -29.35 -29.72
N ARG A 404 70.97 -29.49 -28.41
CA ARG A 404 69.96 -29.90 -27.43
C ARG A 404 69.35 -28.67 -26.74
N VAL A 405 68.01 -28.63 -26.66
CA VAL A 405 67.24 -27.70 -25.84
C VAL A 405 66.79 -28.37 -24.55
N ILE A 406 66.75 -27.62 -23.46
CA ILE A 406 66.06 -28.03 -22.25
C ILE A 406 64.72 -27.27 -22.20
N LEU A 407 63.62 -28.03 -22.27
CA LEU A 407 62.29 -27.51 -21.97
C LEU A 407 62.02 -27.68 -20.48
N THR A 408 61.68 -26.59 -19.81
CA THR A 408 61.30 -26.59 -18.39
C THR A 408 59.82 -26.26 -18.29
N ALA A 409 59.03 -27.17 -17.71
CA ALA A 409 57.63 -26.92 -17.39
C ALA A 409 57.49 -26.61 -15.90
N ILE A 410 57.00 -25.41 -15.57
CA ILE A 410 56.70 -25.02 -14.18
C ILE A 410 55.18 -24.92 -14.05
N PRO A 411 54.53 -25.85 -13.33
CA PRO A 411 53.11 -25.72 -13.02
C PRO A 411 52.91 -24.67 -11.93
N PHE A 412 51.84 -23.89 -12.07
CA PHE A 412 51.31 -23.02 -11.03
C PHE A 412 49.94 -23.56 -10.61
N GLY A 413 49.72 -23.71 -9.29
CA GLY A 413 48.38 -23.88 -8.71
C GLY A 413 47.77 -25.30 -8.62
N GLY A 414 48.55 -26.37 -8.43
CA GLY A 414 47.99 -27.71 -8.19
C GLY A 414 48.84 -28.57 -7.25
N GLY A 415 48.24 -29.18 -6.24
CA GLY A 415 48.92 -29.96 -5.17
C GLY A 415 49.32 -31.39 -5.52
N GLY A 416 49.47 -31.75 -6.80
CA GLY A 416 49.74 -33.13 -7.23
C GLY A 416 50.63 -33.17 -8.47
N ASN A 417 51.94 -33.25 -8.27
CA ASN A 417 52.91 -33.33 -9.36
C ASN A 417 53.10 -34.78 -9.82
N THR A 418 52.36 -35.22 -10.84
CA THR A 418 52.76 -36.38 -11.67
C THR A 418 52.71 -35.98 -13.14
N TYR A 419 53.84 -36.12 -13.84
CA TYR A 419 53.97 -35.81 -15.27
C TYR A 419 54.08 -37.10 -16.07
N LEU A 420 53.24 -37.27 -17.09
CA LEU A 420 53.43 -38.29 -18.14
C LEU A 420 53.93 -37.58 -19.41
N GLY A 421 55.25 -37.38 -19.52
CA GLY A 421 55.87 -36.84 -20.73
C GLY A 421 56.14 -37.93 -21.74
N ALA A 422 55.31 -38.07 -22.76
CA ALA A 422 55.65 -38.86 -23.95
C ALA A 422 56.39 -37.97 -24.94
N MET A 423 57.69 -38.19 -25.12
CA MET A 423 58.41 -37.68 -26.29
C MET A 423 57.92 -38.46 -27.51
N VAL A 424 57.03 -37.86 -28.31
CA VAL A 424 56.70 -38.38 -29.65
C VAL A 424 57.85 -38.03 -30.58
N GLY A 425 58.87 -38.88 -30.61
CA GLY A 425 59.89 -38.86 -31.66
C GLY A 425 59.29 -39.43 -32.95
N HIS A 426 59.08 -38.57 -33.95
CA HIS A 426 58.81 -39.01 -35.32
C HIS A 426 60.04 -39.77 -35.85
N PRO A 427 59.89 -40.93 -36.52
CA PRO A 427 61.03 -41.73 -36.95
C PRO A 427 61.46 -41.27 -38.34
N GLU A 428 62.41 -40.36 -38.45
CA GLU A 428 63.26 -40.31 -39.64
C GLU A 428 64.74 -40.16 -39.23
N ARG A 429 65.54 -40.97 -39.90
CA ARG A 429 66.88 -41.43 -39.54
C ARG A 429 67.88 -40.70 -40.45
N ILE A 430 69.12 -40.53 -39.94
CA ILE A 430 70.40 -40.33 -40.65
C ILE A 430 70.67 -38.84 -41.00
N LEU A 431 71.78 -38.20 -40.60
CA LEU A 431 73.11 -38.65 -40.13
C LEU A 431 73.43 -38.27 -38.68
#